data_AF-A0A1L8MCT8-F1
#
_entry.id   AF-A0A1L8MCT8-F1
#
_cell.length_a   1.000
_cell.length_b   1.000
_cell.length_c   1.000
_cell.angle_alpha   90.00
_cell.angle_beta   90.00
_cell.angle_gamma   90.00
#
_symmetry.space_group_name_H-M   'P 1'
#
loop_
_entity.id
_entity.type
_entity.pdbx_description
1 polymer ?
#
loop_
_entity_poly.entity_id
_entity_poly.type
_entity_poly.pdbx_seq_one_letter_code
_entity_poly.pdbx_strand_id
1 'polypeptide(L)'
;MSKTELKLATIEEKLEFVYEIIMQTVRVGLLNARGARTGYTHWFARELSKDVRYFSGYVSEAAVAHGQTVGLVLEHPHRIQTTLTQLISKHIEQGENVEEFVSEVKRLEKVHIVVKSENDLLKRKDISGDYSKAGIKLLYWNEIPHPNRRHLLKKLSGNIANIDDFKD
;
A
#
# COMPACT_ATOMS: atom_id res chain seq x y z
N MET A 1 31.79 14.99 -14.51
CA MET A 1 31.18 13.64 -14.59
C MET A 1 29.69 13.84 -14.82
N SER A 2 29.22 13.53 -16.03
CA SER A 2 27.80 13.56 -16.34
C SER A 2 27.08 12.54 -15.45
N LYS A 3 26.12 12.98 -14.63
CA LYS A 3 25.16 12.06 -14.01
C LYS A 3 24.31 11.52 -15.16
N THR A 4 24.65 10.33 -15.66
CA THR A 4 23.69 9.54 -16.42
C THR A 4 22.54 9.25 -15.46
N GLU A 5 21.45 10.02 -15.59
CA GLU A 5 20.20 9.72 -14.88
C GLU A 5 19.73 8.35 -15.37
N LEU A 6 19.89 7.34 -14.52
CA LEU A 6 19.18 6.07 -14.67
C LEU A 6 17.69 6.41 -14.53
N LYS A 7 17.03 6.71 -15.65
CA LYS A 7 15.58 6.85 -15.72
C LYS A 7 14.99 5.46 -15.85
N LEU A 8 14.65 4.86 -14.71
CA LEU A 8 13.79 3.68 -14.66
C LEU A 8 12.43 4.10 -15.22
N ALA A 9 12.01 3.51 -16.33
CA ALA A 9 10.91 3.98 -17.16
C ALA A 9 9.56 3.42 -16.69
N THR A 10 9.55 2.20 -16.18
CA THR A 10 8.35 1.48 -15.73
C THR A 10 8.31 1.32 -14.21
N ILE A 11 7.12 1.03 -13.66
CA ILE A 11 7.02 0.74 -12.23
C ILE A 11 7.67 -0.61 -11.89
N GLU A 12 7.66 -1.56 -12.81
CA GLU A 12 8.34 -2.85 -12.70
C GLU A 12 9.85 -2.64 -12.50
N GLU A 13 10.50 -1.90 -13.39
CA GLU A 13 11.94 -1.60 -13.27
C GLU A 13 12.28 -0.87 -11.96
N LYS A 14 11.41 0.06 -11.51
CA LYS A 14 11.58 0.73 -10.21
C LYS A 14 11.50 -0.26 -9.05
N LEU A 15 10.54 -1.19 -9.08
CA LEU A 15 10.36 -2.19 -8.03
C LEU A 15 11.46 -3.25 -8.03
N GLU A 16 11.94 -3.67 -9.20
CA GLU A 16 13.12 -4.54 -9.35
C GLU A 16 14.37 -3.88 -8.75
N PHE A 17 14.58 -2.58 -9.05
CA PHE A 17 15.70 -1.84 -8.48
C PHE A 17 15.58 -1.68 -6.96
N VAL A 18 14.37 -1.42 -6.44
CA VAL A 18 14.11 -1.38 -5.00
C VAL A 18 14.39 -2.74 -4.36
N TYR A 19 13.98 -3.83 -5.00
CA TYR A 19 14.25 -5.19 -4.53
C TYR A 19 15.75 -5.44 -4.41
N GLU A 20 16.53 -5.09 -5.44
CA GLU A 20 17.97 -5.25 -5.42
C GLU A 20 18.62 -4.45 -4.29
N ILE A 21 18.18 -3.20 -4.06
CA ILE A 21 18.68 -2.39 -2.94
C ILE A 21 18.40 -3.07 -1.60
N ILE A 22 17.15 -3.47 -1.34
CA ILE A 22 16.79 -4.06 -0.03
C ILE A 22 17.47 -5.42 0.16
N MET A 23 17.53 -6.26 -0.87
CA MET A 23 18.18 -7.57 -0.76
C MET A 23 19.67 -7.44 -0.60
N GLN A 24 20.33 -6.46 -1.25
CA GLN A 24 21.73 -6.20 -1.00
C GLN A 24 22.01 -5.85 0.47
N THR A 25 21.14 -5.07 1.14
CA THR A 25 21.31 -4.79 2.58
C THR A 25 21.17 -6.04 3.45
N VAL A 26 20.40 -7.03 3.01
CA VAL A 26 20.25 -8.29 3.71
C VAL A 26 21.44 -9.21 3.47
N ARG A 27 21.91 -9.33 2.22
CA ARG A 27 23.07 -10.15 1.85
C ARG A 27 24.33 -9.76 2.62
N VAL A 28 24.53 -8.46 2.87
CA VAL A 28 25.68 -7.97 3.67
C VAL A 28 25.45 -8.03 5.19
N GLY A 29 24.32 -8.56 5.65
CA GLY A 29 23.99 -8.72 7.07
C GLY A 29 23.59 -7.42 7.79
N LEU A 30 23.34 -6.33 7.06
CA LEU A 30 22.98 -5.05 7.66
C LEU A 30 21.53 -5.04 8.16
N LEU A 31 20.60 -5.60 7.38
CA LEU A 31 19.18 -5.67 7.72
C LEU A 31 18.67 -7.10 7.73
N ASN A 32 17.74 -7.40 8.63
CA ASN A 32 16.90 -8.60 8.56
C ASN A 32 15.64 -8.31 7.72
N ALA A 33 14.78 -9.32 7.51
CA ALA A 33 13.55 -9.18 6.73
C ALA A 33 12.65 -8.02 7.19
N ARG A 34 12.54 -7.79 8.50
CA ARG A 34 11.77 -6.67 9.05
C ARG A 34 12.41 -5.33 8.71
N GLY A 35 13.75 -5.23 8.78
CA GLY A 35 14.51 -4.05 8.38
C GLY A 35 14.35 -3.73 6.90
N ALA A 36 14.54 -4.72 6.02
CA ALA A 36 14.35 -4.59 4.58
C ALA A 36 12.92 -4.16 4.23
N ARG A 37 11.90 -4.81 4.83
CA ARG A 37 10.50 -4.39 4.69
C ARG A 37 10.29 -2.94 5.14
N THR A 38 10.90 -2.53 6.26
CA THR A 38 10.77 -1.16 6.78
C THR A 38 11.34 -0.16 5.77
N GLY A 39 12.48 -0.48 5.15
CA GLY A 39 13.05 0.31 4.06
C GLY A 39 12.08 0.47 2.89
N TYR A 40 11.42 -0.61 2.47
CA TYR A 40 10.34 -0.52 1.48
C TYR A 40 9.19 0.39 1.96
N THR A 41 8.52 0.06 3.07
CA THR A 41 7.26 0.70 3.44
C THR A 41 7.39 2.16 3.89
N HIS A 42 8.56 2.58 4.37
CA HIS A 42 8.76 3.95 4.89
C HIS A 42 9.60 4.85 4.00
N TRP A 43 10.43 4.29 3.11
CA TRP A 43 11.26 5.08 2.20
C TRP A 43 10.73 4.97 0.78
N PHE A 44 10.76 3.79 0.18
CA PHE A 44 10.45 3.63 -1.25
C PHE A 44 8.96 3.74 -1.57
N ALA A 45 8.08 3.13 -0.79
CA ALA A 45 6.64 3.15 -1.03
C ALA A 45 6.05 4.57 -1.02
N ARG A 46 6.67 5.50 -0.29
CA ARG A 46 6.27 6.91 -0.29
C ARG A 46 6.60 7.59 -1.61
N GLU A 47 7.82 7.41 -2.09
CA GLU A 47 8.30 7.99 -3.37
C GLU A 47 7.58 7.37 -4.58
N LEU A 48 7.21 6.09 -4.49
CA LEU A 48 6.54 5.35 -5.56
C LEU A 48 5.01 5.38 -5.47
N SER A 49 4.43 6.02 -4.45
CA SER A 49 2.99 5.89 -4.17
C SER A 49 2.09 6.27 -5.35
N LYS A 50 2.47 7.28 -6.14
CA LYS A 50 1.73 7.69 -7.35
C LYS A 50 1.87 6.72 -8.52
N ASP A 51 2.79 5.78 -8.46
CA ASP A 51 3.05 4.81 -9.53
C ASP A 51 2.57 3.40 -9.15
N VAL A 52 2.67 3.02 -7.87
CA VAL A 52 2.35 1.65 -7.40
C VAL A 52 1.07 1.54 -6.59
N ARG A 53 0.69 2.57 -5.83
CA ARG A 53 -0.46 2.47 -4.93
C ARG A 53 -1.75 2.51 -5.72
N TYR A 54 -2.62 1.53 -5.49
CA TYR A 54 -3.82 1.34 -6.28
C TYR A 54 -5.06 1.42 -5.40
N PHE A 55 -5.97 2.35 -5.67
CA PHE A 55 -7.24 2.38 -4.97
C PHE A 55 -8.15 1.27 -5.49
N SER A 56 -8.67 0.47 -4.55
CA SER A 56 -9.53 -0.69 -4.83
C SER A 56 -10.94 -0.35 -5.30
N GLY A 57 -11.40 0.88 -5.08
CA GLY A 57 -12.81 1.26 -5.17
C GLY A 57 -13.61 1.09 -3.88
N TYR A 58 -13.05 0.54 -2.79
CA TYR A 58 -13.78 0.33 -1.53
C TYR A 58 -13.52 1.42 -0.48
N VAL A 59 -14.60 1.87 0.14
CA VAL A 59 -14.60 2.90 1.20
C VAL A 59 -15.49 2.42 2.35
N SER A 60 -15.08 2.62 3.61
CA SER A 60 -15.97 2.28 4.73
C SER A 60 -17.17 3.24 4.81
N GLU A 61 -18.31 2.74 5.28
CA GLU A 61 -19.49 3.57 5.53
C GLU A 61 -19.18 4.73 6.47
N ALA A 62 -18.35 4.50 7.50
CA ALA A 62 -17.91 5.55 8.41
C ALA A 62 -17.07 6.64 7.72
N ALA A 63 -16.22 6.26 6.75
CA ALA A 63 -15.45 7.24 5.97
C ALA A 63 -16.37 8.08 5.07
N VAL A 64 -17.43 7.48 4.52
CA VAL A 64 -18.45 8.20 3.75
C VAL A 64 -19.22 9.19 4.64
N ALA A 65 -19.68 8.74 5.81
CA ALA A 65 -20.54 9.52 6.70
C ALA A 65 -19.79 10.61 7.49
N HIS A 66 -18.55 10.32 7.93
CA HIS A 66 -17.84 11.14 8.91
C HIS A 66 -16.45 11.58 8.44
N GLY A 67 -16.00 11.20 7.24
CA GLY A 67 -14.63 11.44 6.78
C GLY A 67 -14.18 12.91 6.72
N GLN A 68 -15.09 13.87 6.84
CA GLN A 68 -14.77 15.30 6.94
C GLN A 68 -14.32 15.71 8.35
N THR A 69 -14.76 15.00 9.39
CA THR A 69 -14.50 15.31 10.80
C THR A 69 -13.53 14.34 11.46
N VAL A 70 -13.58 13.07 11.06
CA VAL A 70 -12.70 12.01 11.57
C VAL A 70 -11.72 11.62 10.45
N GLY A 71 -10.44 11.94 10.62
CA GLY A 71 -9.45 11.87 9.54
C GLY A 71 -9.42 10.54 8.78
N LEU A 72 -9.25 10.63 7.46
CA LEU A 72 -9.22 9.50 6.52
C LEU A 72 -7.84 8.86 6.42
N VAL A 73 -7.81 7.54 6.26
CA VAL A 73 -6.61 6.72 6.07
C VAL A 73 -6.73 5.89 4.80
N LEU A 74 -5.62 5.74 4.08
CA LEU A 74 -5.48 4.70 3.05
C LEU A 74 -4.96 3.45 3.75
N GLU A 75 -5.85 2.50 3.96
CA GLU A 75 -5.54 1.26 4.65
C GLU A 75 -5.23 0.16 3.63
N HIS A 76 -4.24 -0.68 3.96
CA HIS A 76 -3.77 -1.78 3.11
C HIS A 76 -4.46 -3.09 3.51
N PRO A 77 -5.57 -3.49 2.86
CA PRO A 77 -6.34 -4.71 3.19
C PRO A 77 -5.48 -5.96 3.24
N HIS A 78 -4.42 -6.03 2.43
CA HIS A 78 -3.56 -7.20 2.33
C HIS A 78 -2.39 -7.18 3.31
N ARG A 79 -2.43 -6.34 4.35
CA ARG A 79 -1.48 -6.38 5.47
C ARG A 79 -0.03 -6.28 5.03
N ILE A 80 0.27 -5.31 4.15
CA ILE A 80 1.57 -5.12 3.48
C ILE A 80 2.78 -5.33 4.39
N GLN A 81 2.73 -4.82 5.62
CA GLN A 81 3.81 -4.98 6.58
C GLN A 81 4.10 -6.43 6.95
N THR A 82 3.07 -7.21 7.28
CA THR A 82 3.22 -8.61 7.69
C THR A 82 3.59 -9.47 6.50
N THR A 83 2.83 -9.35 5.40
CA THR A 83 3.01 -10.19 4.22
C THR A 83 4.35 -9.93 3.53
N LEU A 84 4.78 -8.67 3.40
CA LEU A 84 6.09 -8.37 2.81
C LEU A 84 7.26 -8.83 3.70
N THR A 85 7.09 -8.80 5.02
CA THR A 85 8.11 -9.37 5.93
C THR A 85 8.24 -10.88 5.72
N GLN A 86 7.12 -11.60 5.59
CA GLN A 86 7.11 -13.04 5.32
C GLN A 86 7.72 -13.37 3.95
N LEU A 87 7.39 -12.58 2.92
CA LEU A 87 7.95 -12.73 1.58
C LEU A 87 9.46 -12.57 1.58
N ILE A 88 9.98 -11.50 2.21
CA ILE A 88 11.42 -11.28 2.28
C ILE A 88 12.11 -12.39 3.09
N SER A 89 11.52 -12.82 4.22
CA SER A 89 12.04 -13.98 4.97
C SER A 89 12.13 -15.23 4.10
N LYS A 90 11.08 -15.54 3.33
CA LYS A 90 11.09 -16.65 2.38
C LYS A 90 12.24 -16.51 1.37
N HIS A 91 12.45 -15.32 0.79
CA HIS A 91 13.51 -15.09 -0.19
C HIS A 91 14.92 -15.24 0.40
N ILE A 92 15.11 -14.85 1.66
CA ILE A 92 16.36 -15.06 2.40
C ILE A 92 16.64 -16.56 2.58
N GLU A 93 15.61 -17.33 2.94
CA GLU A 93 15.75 -18.74 3.31
C GLU A 93 15.78 -19.68 2.10
N GLN A 94 15.03 -19.36 1.05
CA GLN A 94 14.72 -20.28 -0.06
C GLN A 94 15.27 -19.81 -1.41
N GLY A 95 15.87 -18.61 -1.46
CA GLY A 95 16.38 -18.00 -2.66
C GLY A 95 15.54 -16.81 -3.12
N GLU A 96 16.24 -15.84 -3.69
CA GLU A 96 15.68 -14.56 -4.12
C GLU A 96 14.80 -14.73 -5.36
N ASN A 97 13.70 -13.99 -5.40
CA ASN A 97 12.76 -13.99 -6.52
C ASN A 97 12.18 -12.58 -6.72
N VAL A 98 12.78 -11.84 -7.66
CA VAL A 98 12.40 -10.47 -7.96
C VAL A 98 11.01 -10.38 -8.58
N GLU A 99 10.63 -11.32 -9.45
CA GLU A 99 9.32 -11.33 -10.10
C GLU A 99 8.19 -11.52 -9.08
N GLU A 100 8.38 -12.43 -8.13
CA GLU A 100 7.45 -12.63 -7.02
C GLU A 100 7.33 -11.37 -6.17
N PHE A 101 8.46 -10.71 -5.88
CA PHE A 101 8.44 -9.45 -5.13
C PHE A 101 7.65 -8.35 -5.86
N VAL A 102 7.92 -8.13 -7.15
CA VAL A 102 7.23 -7.10 -7.95
C VAL A 102 5.73 -7.36 -7.99
N SER A 103 5.33 -8.60 -8.31
CA SER A 103 3.92 -9.00 -8.36
C SER A 103 3.23 -8.81 -7.02
N GLU A 104 3.87 -9.28 -5.94
CA GLU A 104 3.29 -9.23 -4.60
C GLU A 104 3.20 -7.79 -4.08
N VAL A 105 4.21 -6.95 -4.32
CA VAL A 105 4.17 -5.54 -3.95
C VAL A 105 3.01 -4.82 -4.62
N LYS A 106 2.79 -5.00 -5.93
CA LYS A 106 1.65 -4.40 -6.64
C LYS A 106 0.32 -4.83 -6.03
N ARG A 107 0.21 -6.10 -5.63
CA ARG A 107 -0.98 -6.63 -4.93
C ARG A 107 -1.15 -6.00 -3.55
N LEU A 108 -0.08 -5.89 -2.76
CA LEU A 108 -0.09 -5.37 -1.39
C LEU A 108 -0.31 -3.86 -1.30
N GLU A 109 0.04 -3.12 -2.36
CA GLU A 109 -0.17 -1.67 -2.50
C GLU A 109 -1.61 -1.29 -2.87
N LYS A 110 -2.51 -2.27 -2.97
CA LYS A 110 -3.95 -2.01 -3.02
C LYS A 110 -4.41 -1.38 -1.71
N VAL A 111 -5.24 -0.34 -1.78
CA VAL A 111 -5.77 0.38 -0.62
C VAL A 111 -7.29 0.58 -0.63
N HIS A 112 -7.84 0.65 0.58
CA HIS A 112 -9.22 1.07 0.88
C HIS A 112 -9.18 2.45 1.58
N ILE A 113 -10.29 3.20 1.53
CA ILE A 113 -10.44 4.40 2.38
C ILE A 113 -11.22 4.01 3.62
N VAL A 114 -10.64 4.22 4.80
CA VAL A 114 -11.28 3.99 6.10
C VAL A 114 -11.06 5.20 7.02
N VAL A 115 -11.76 5.27 8.13
CA VAL A 115 -11.44 6.25 9.18
C VAL A 115 -10.31 5.73 10.06
N LYS A 116 -9.60 6.63 10.76
CA LYS A 116 -8.44 6.26 11.59
C LYS A 116 -8.76 5.19 12.64
N SER A 117 -9.89 5.31 13.34
CA SER A 117 -10.31 4.36 14.37
C SER A 117 -10.53 2.95 13.83
N GLU A 118 -11.10 2.83 12.62
CA GLU A 118 -11.26 1.56 11.91
C GLU A 118 -9.92 0.93 11.55
N ASN A 119 -8.98 1.73 11.02
CA ASN A 119 -7.63 1.25 10.71
C ASN A 119 -6.90 0.74 11.97
N ASP A 120 -7.07 1.40 13.11
CA ASP A 120 -6.47 0.95 14.37
C ASP A 120 -7.15 -0.31 14.90
N LEU A 121 -8.47 -0.45 14.73
CA LEU A 121 -9.22 -1.67 15.03
C LEU A 121 -8.76 -2.86 14.18
N LEU A 122 -8.60 -2.66 12.88
CA LEU A 122 -8.14 -3.69 11.93
C LEU A 122 -6.74 -4.22 12.26
N LYS A 123 -5.87 -3.40 12.86
CA LYS A 123 -4.52 -3.81 13.29
C LYS A 123 -4.52 -4.77 14.47
N ARG A 124 -5.58 -4.82 15.27
CA ARG A 124 -5.65 -5.70 16.44
C ARG A 124 -5.51 -7.16 16.06
N LYS A 125 -4.89 -7.94 16.94
CA LYS A 125 -4.55 -9.35 16.69
C LYS A 125 -5.80 -10.24 16.56
N ASP A 126 -6.84 -9.97 17.34
CA ASP A 126 -8.11 -10.71 17.32
C ASP A 126 -8.95 -10.42 16.07
N ILE A 127 -8.81 -9.23 15.49
CA ILE A 127 -9.46 -8.82 14.24
C ILE A 127 -8.65 -9.27 13.01
N SER A 128 -7.33 -9.08 13.04
CA SER A 128 -6.40 -9.49 11.98
C SER A 128 -6.78 -8.99 10.58
N GLY A 129 -7.28 -7.75 10.46
CA GLY A 129 -7.67 -7.16 9.17
C GLY A 129 -9.03 -7.62 8.64
N ASP A 130 -9.79 -8.41 9.41
CA ASP A 130 -11.12 -8.86 9.03
C ASP A 130 -12.16 -7.75 9.28
N TYR A 131 -12.63 -7.14 8.19
CA TYR A 131 -13.64 -6.07 8.24
C TYR A 131 -14.95 -6.54 8.90
N SER A 132 -15.38 -7.78 8.65
CA SER A 132 -16.61 -8.32 9.22
C SER A 132 -16.49 -8.49 10.73
N LYS A 133 -15.36 -9.01 11.23
CA LYS A 133 -15.09 -9.08 12.68
C LYS A 133 -14.98 -7.69 13.32
N ALA A 134 -14.48 -6.72 12.58
CA ALA A 134 -14.38 -5.33 13.03
C ALA A 134 -15.73 -4.59 13.01
N GLY A 135 -16.79 -5.19 12.46
CA GLY A 135 -18.06 -4.51 12.23
C GLY A 135 -17.97 -3.38 11.20
N ILE A 136 -16.96 -3.40 10.33
CA ILE A 136 -16.74 -2.40 9.29
C ILE A 136 -17.42 -2.84 8.01
N LYS A 137 -18.35 -2.02 7.51
CA LYS A 137 -18.99 -2.23 6.22
C LYS A 137 -18.30 -1.38 5.16
N LEU A 138 -17.97 -2.03 4.03
CA LEU A 138 -17.38 -1.38 2.87
C LEU A 138 -18.47 -1.14 1.82
N LEU A 139 -18.45 0.04 1.24
CA LEU A 139 -19.22 0.43 0.06
C LEU A 139 -18.29 0.48 -1.14
N TYR A 140 -18.80 0.07 -2.30
CA TYR A 140 -18.09 0.27 -3.54
C TYR A 140 -18.28 1.72 -4.04
N TRP A 141 -17.28 2.26 -4.73
CA TRP A 141 -17.23 3.67 -5.14
C TRP A 141 -18.52 4.14 -5.83
N ASN A 142 -19.05 3.31 -6.72
CA ASN A 142 -20.24 3.61 -7.52
C ASN A 142 -21.54 3.67 -6.69
N GLU A 143 -21.53 3.17 -5.47
CA GLU A 143 -22.67 3.20 -4.53
C GLU A 143 -22.66 4.47 -3.66
N ILE A 144 -21.55 5.22 -3.64
CA ILE A 144 -21.37 6.40 -2.80
C ILE A 144 -22.00 7.63 -3.49
N PRO A 145 -22.77 8.48 -2.79
CA PRO A 145 -23.28 9.72 -3.37
C PRO A 145 -22.16 10.66 -3.85
N HIS A 146 -22.37 11.31 -5.00
CA HIS A 146 -21.39 12.21 -5.63
C HIS A 146 -20.81 13.30 -4.69
N PRO A 147 -21.59 13.96 -3.81
CA PRO A 147 -21.03 14.95 -2.87
C PRO A 147 -19.94 14.36 -1.95
N ASN A 148 -20.10 13.10 -1.52
CA ASN A 148 -19.16 12.42 -0.66
C ASN A 148 -17.91 11.96 -1.44
N ARG A 149 -18.08 11.51 -2.70
CA ARG A 149 -16.95 11.14 -3.59
C ARG A 149 -15.97 12.29 -3.76
N ARG A 150 -16.45 13.53 -3.94
CA ARG A 150 -15.58 14.70 -4.11
C ARG A 150 -14.61 14.91 -2.95
N HIS A 151 -15.07 14.69 -1.71
CA HIS A 151 -14.20 14.79 -0.53
C HIS A 151 -13.22 13.62 -0.46
N LEU A 152 -13.69 12.40 -0.71
CA LEU A 152 -12.86 11.19 -0.74
C LEU A 152 -11.77 11.26 -1.82
N LEU A 153 -12.07 11.86 -2.98
CA LEU A 153 -11.11 12.10 -4.06
C LEU A 153 -9.93 12.97 -3.62
N LYS A 154 -10.15 13.95 -2.72
CA LYS A 154 -9.05 14.75 -2.16
C LYS A 154 -8.05 13.88 -1.39
N LYS A 155 -8.52 12.81 -0.74
CA LYS A 155 -7.65 11.85 -0.03
C LYS A 155 -6.84 10.99 -1.00
N LEU A 156 -7.43 10.63 -2.14
CA LEU A 156 -6.78 9.83 -3.18
C LEU A 156 -5.79 10.65 -4.02
N SER A 157 -6.11 11.92 -4.29
CA SER A 157 -5.31 12.80 -5.13
C SER A 157 -3.85 12.85 -4.70
N GLY A 158 -2.95 12.53 -5.64
CA GLY A 158 -1.51 12.48 -5.42
C GLY A 158 -1.00 11.35 -4.54
N ASN A 159 -1.85 10.38 -4.16
CA ASN A 159 -1.49 9.25 -3.31
C ASN A 159 -1.67 7.88 -3.98
N ILE A 160 -2.25 7.82 -5.17
CA ILE A 160 -2.54 6.59 -5.93
C ILE A 160 -2.22 6.79 -7.42
N ALA A 161 -2.00 5.69 -8.14
CA ALA A 161 -1.73 5.65 -9.57
C ALA A 161 -2.98 5.74 -10.43
N ASN A 162 -4.08 5.10 -10.01
CA ASN A 162 -5.32 5.00 -10.77
C ASN A 162 -6.34 6.07 -10.41
N ILE A 163 -5.89 7.31 -10.17
CA ILE A 163 -6.79 8.40 -9.78
C ILE A 163 -7.80 8.74 -10.87
N ASP A 164 -7.40 8.61 -12.14
CA ASP A 164 -8.23 8.96 -13.30
C ASP A 164 -9.46 8.05 -13.42
N ASP A 165 -9.40 6.82 -12.92
CA ASP A 165 -10.51 5.86 -12.91
C ASP A 165 -11.67 6.29 -11.99
N PHE A 166 -11.45 7.28 -11.11
CA PHE A 166 -12.43 7.73 -10.11
C PHE A 166 -12.78 9.21 -10.23
N LYS A 167 -12.27 9.91 -11.26
CA LYS A 167 -12.65 11.28 -11.55
C LYS A 167 -14.02 11.27 -12.23
N ASP A 168 -15.06 11.53 -11.44
CA ASP A 168 -16.39 11.91 -11.92
C ASP A 168 -16.48 13.42 -12.23
#